data_AF-A0A7V4H1M6-F1
#
_entry.id   AF-A0A7V4H1M6-F1
#
_cell.length_a   1.000
_cell.length_b   1.000
_cell.length_c   1.000
_cell.angle_alpha   90.00
_cell.angle_beta   90.00
_cell.angle_gamma   90.00
#
_symmetry.space_group_name_H-M   'P 1'
#
loop_
_entity.id
_entity.type
_entity.pdbx_description
1 polymer ?
#
loop_
_entity_poly.entity_id
_entity_poly.type
_entity_poly.pdbx_seq_one_letter_code
_entity_poly.pdbx_strand_id
1 'polypeptide(L)'
;MPGEQRRRSFSAGALHPTGRLGLLPRVIDSVHDPAAGTPVGAPADTPAPDLKRPRRQKPARSDHLRLDRIPPHSIEAEKGVLGCVLLSPREGVGACFEQFARGEEFFYDPRHQTIFATIVELCDQQAAVDPVTLGTRLQDKGVLETVGGYAYLNALLDAVPSAANLSYYLAIVREKYLLRRLISTCTRLAGEAYEETASVG
;
A
#
# COMPACT_ATOMS: atom_id res chain seq x y z
N MET A 1 3.22 -20.64 -56.66
CA MET A 1 4.27 -21.58 -56.24
C MET A 1 4.75 -21.17 -54.86
N PRO A 2 4.75 -22.08 -53.87
CA PRO A 2 4.71 -21.76 -52.44
C PRO A 2 6.07 -21.91 -51.75
N GLY A 3 6.27 -21.18 -50.64
CA GLY A 3 7.43 -21.29 -49.75
C GLY A 3 6.96 -21.64 -48.34
N GLU A 4 6.94 -22.94 -48.07
CA GLU A 4 6.58 -23.59 -46.82
C GLU A 4 7.68 -23.38 -45.78
N GLN A 5 7.34 -22.86 -44.59
CA GLN A 5 8.21 -22.99 -43.42
C GLN A 5 7.42 -23.50 -42.22
N ARG A 6 7.95 -24.62 -41.74
CA ARG A 6 7.35 -25.64 -40.91
C ARG A 6 8.13 -25.65 -39.59
N ARG A 7 7.40 -25.92 -38.50
CA ARG A 7 7.88 -26.38 -37.18
C ARG A 7 8.38 -25.23 -36.27
N ARG A 8 8.09 -25.20 -34.97
CA ARG A 8 8.03 -26.33 -34.04
C ARG A 8 6.96 -26.12 -32.95
N SER A 9 6.15 -27.15 -32.79
CA SER A 9 5.36 -27.47 -31.60
C SER A 9 6.25 -27.54 -30.35
N PHE A 10 5.94 -26.75 -29.33
CA PHE A 10 6.49 -26.92 -27.99
C PHE A 10 5.67 -27.97 -27.24
N SER A 11 6.37 -29.02 -26.81
CA SER A 11 5.81 -30.12 -26.01
C SER A 11 5.71 -29.69 -24.56
N ALA A 12 4.51 -29.81 -23.99
CA ALA A 12 4.28 -29.77 -22.56
C ALA A 12 4.95 -30.98 -21.89
N GLY A 13 5.71 -30.75 -20.81
CA GLY A 13 6.44 -31.77 -20.07
C GLY A 13 6.45 -31.48 -18.57
N ALA A 14 5.52 -32.13 -17.89
CA ALA A 14 5.58 -32.68 -16.53
C ALA A 14 6.09 -31.83 -15.35
N LEU A 15 5.17 -31.60 -14.41
CA LEU A 15 5.40 -31.28 -13.01
C LEU A 15 6.16 -32.41 -12.30
N HIS A 16 7.10 -32.04 -11.42
CA HIS A 16 7.50 -32.86 -10.29
C HIS A 16 7.56 -31.99 -9.02
N PRO A 17 6.86 -32.37 -7.94
CA PRO A 17 6.91 -31.67 -6.66
C PRO A 17 7.94 -32.36 -5.75
N THR A 18 8.83 -31.63 -5.09
CA THR A 18 9.51 -32.10 -3.85
C THR A 18 10.35 -30.97 -3.24
N GLY A 19 9.99 -30.53 -2.03
CA GLY A 19 10.72 -29.52 -1.27
C GLY A 19 10.12 -29.40 0.13
N ARG A 20 10.58 -30.27 1.02
CA ARG A 20 9.98 -30.70 2.29
C ARG A 20 10.18 -29.66 3.40
N LEU A 21 9.08 -29.32 4.10
CA LEU A 21 9.06 -28.57 5.36
C LEU A 21 9.92 -29.26 6.44
N GLY A 22 10.82 -28.51 7.06
CA GLY A 22 11.51 -28.92 8.29
C GLY A 22 10.64 -28.62 9.52
N LEU A 23 10.15 -29.67 10.18
CA LEU A 23 9.50 -29.59 11.49
C LEU A 23 10.29 -30.47 12.47
N LEU A 24 10.70 -29.89 13.60
CA LEU A 24 11.49 -30.53 14.65
C LEU A 24 10.70 -31.64 15.37
N PRO A 25 11.34 -32.73 15.83
CA PRO A 25 10.66 -33.75 16.62
C PRO A 25 10.51 -33.31 18.08
N ARG A 26 9.29 -33.43 18.63
CA ARG A 26 9.04 -33.44 20.08
C ARG A 26 8.99 -34.88 20.55
N VAL A 27 9.80 -35.17 21.57
CA VAL A 27 9.90 -36.45 22.27
C VAL A 27 8.61 -36.75 23.04
N ILE A 28 8.21 -38.01 22.97
CA ILE A 28 7.12 -38.67 23.69
C ILE A 28 7.74 -39.56 24.77
N ASP A 29 7.13 -39.61 25.95
CA ASP A 29 7.16 -40.75 26.88
C ASP A 29 5.79 -40.74 27.60
N SER A 30 4.84 -41.63 27.26
CA SER A 30 4.62 -43.00 27.78
C SER A 30 4.27 -43.04 29.29
N VAL A 31 2.99 -43.25 29.68
CA VAL A 31 2.25 -44.54 29.85
C VAL A 31 2.29 -45.00 31.33
N HIS A 32 1.17 -44.85 32.06
CA HIS A 32 0.31 -45.91 32.68
C HIS A 32 0.60 -46.08 34.19
N ASP A 33 -0.34 -46.30 35.10
CA ASP A 33 -1.39 -47.34 35.18
C ASP A 33 -2.53 -46.90 36.15
N PRO A 34 -3.74 -47.52 36.11
CA PRO A 34 -4.90 -47.24 36.94
C PRO A 34 -5.08 -48.26 38.08
N ALA A 35 -5.84 -47.90 39.13
CA ALA A 35 -6.51 -48.89 39.97
C ALA A 35 -7.74 -48.29 40.66
N ALA A 36 -8.86 -48.99 40.51
CA ALA A 36 -10.18 -48.66 41.02
C ALA A 36 -10.35 -49.02 42.51
N GLY A 37 -11.27 -48.32 43.18
CA GLY A 37 -11.82 -48.71 44.47
C GLY A 37 -12.89 -47.73 44.94
N THR A 38 -14.17 -48.06 44.74
CA THR A 38 -15.31 -47.41 45.38
C THR A 38 -15.56 -48.07 46.74
N PRO A 39 -16.07 -47.34 47.77
CA PRO A 39 -17.52 -47.36 47.95
C PRO A 39 -18.16 -46.08 48.54
N VAL A 40 -19.39 -45.84 48.04
CA VAL A 40 -20.63 -45.40 48.70
C VAL A 40 -20.56 -44.61 50.02
N GLY A 41 -21.11 -43.39 49.98
CA GLY A 41 -21.65 -42.64 51.11
C GLY A 41 -22.30 -41.33 50.63
N ALA A 42 -23.62 -41.21 50.75
CA ALA A 42 -24.39 -39.98 50.52
C ALA A 42 -25.06 -39.58 51.85
N PRO A 43 -25.73 -38.42 52.00
CA PRO A 43 -25.59 -37.10 51.37
C PRO A 43 -25.44 -35.98 52.43
N ALA A 44 -25.01 -34.77 52.06
CA ALA A 44 -25.32 -33.57 52.85
C ALA A 44 -25.05 -32.28 52.04
N ASP A 45 -25.98 -31.34 52.18
CA ASP A 45 -26.01 -30.00 51.60
C ASP A 45 -24.66 -29.31 51.46
N THR A 46 -24.36 -28.82 50.25
CA THR A 46 -23.34 -27.79 50.05
C THR A 46 -24.01 -26.57 49.40
N PRO A 47 -23.92 -25.38 50.00
CA PRO A 47 -24.52 -24.17 49.46
C PRO A 47 -23.85 -23.78 48.13
N ALA A 48 -24.65 -23.22 47.22
CA ALA A 48 -24.21 -22.80 45.89
C ALA A 48 -22.95 -21.91 45.94
N PRO A 49 -21.98 -22.08 45.03
CA PRO A 49 -20.80 -21.24 45.00
C PRO A 49 -21.16 -19.80 44.61
N ASP A 50 -20.75 -18.86 45.47
CA ASP A 50 -20.87 -17.42 45.30
C ASP A 50 -20.10 -16.97 44.05
N LEU A 51 -20.82 -16.86 42.93
CA LEU A 51 -20.34 -16.27 41.69
C LEU A 51 -20.11 -14.78 41.93
N LYS A 52 -18.92 -14.44 42.44
CA LYS A 52 -18.37 -13.08 42.41
C LYS A 52 -18.53 -12.57 40.98
N ARG A 53 -19.52 -11.68 40.77
CA ARG A 53 -19.79 -11.04 39.48
C ARG A 53 -18.47 -10.53 38.92
N PRO A 54 -18.05 -10.94 37.72
CA PRO A 54 -16.87 -10.34 37.11
C PRO A 54 -17.14 -8.84 37.01
N ARG A 55 -16.24 -8.08 37.62
CA ARG A 55 -16.20 -6.63 37.57
C ARG A 55 -16.39 -6.24 36.11
N ARG A 56 -17.54 -5.65 35.77
CA ARG A 56 -17.87 -5.20 34.41
C ARG A 56 -16.71 -4.33 33.94
N GLN A 57 -15.79 -4.90 33.15
CA GLN A 57 -14.77 -4.13 32.47
C GLN A 57 -15.58 -3.18 31.59
N LYS A 58 -15.57 -1.90 31.96
CA LYS A 58 -16.06 -0.83 31.10
C LYS A 58 -15.35 -1.08 29.77
N PRO A 59 -16.06 -1.39 28.67
CA PRO A 59 -15.37 -1.62 27.41
C PRO A 59 -14.52 -0.38 27.20
N ALA A 60 -13.20 -0.58 27.06
CA ALA A 60 -12.30 0.49 26.67
C ALA A 60 -12.99 1.13 25.47
N ARG A 61 -13.37 2.41 25.62
CA ARG A 61 -14.00 3.18 24.55
C ARG A 61 -13.23 2.84 23.29
N SER A 62 -13.93 2.35 22.27
CA SER A 62 -13.39 2.14 20.94
C SER A 62 -12.42 3.26 20.64
N ASP A 63 -11.16 2.93 20.39
CA ASP A 63 -10.23 3.78 19.63
C ASP A 63 -11.02 4.17 18.38
N HIS A 64 -11.75 5.30 18.43
CA HIS A 64 -12.39 5.85 17.25
C HIS A 64 -11.22 6.19 16.34
N LEU A 65 -10.95 5.29 15.39
CA LEU A 65 -10.15 5.44 14.18
C LEU A 65 -9.32 6.73 14.24
N ARG A 66 -8.07 6.68 14.72
CA ARG A 66 -7.24 7.89 14.90
C ARG A 66 -7.10 8.65 13.57
N LEU A 67 -8.06 9.53 13.30
CA LEU A 67 -8.14 10.44 12.15
C LEU A 67 -7.03 11.49 12.22
N ASP A 68 -6.37 11.62 13.37
CA ASP A 68 -5.22 12.50 13.61
C ASP A 68 -3.88 11.93 13.11
N ARG A 69 -3.87 10.74 12.47
CA ARG A 69 -2.64 10.19 11.88
C ARG A 69 -2.45 10.75 10.48
N ILE A 70 -1.28 11.30 10.22
CA ILE A 70 -0.87 11.72 8.88
C ILE A 70 -0.98 10.51 7.93
N PRO A 71 -1.68 10.63 6.78
CA PRO A 71 -1.83 9.53 5.84
C PRO A 71 -0.48 8.96 5.37
N PRO A 72 -0.36 7.65 5.10
CA PRO A 72 0.89 7.06 4.61
C PRO A 72 1.43 7.74 3.35
N HIS A 73 2.69 8.17 3.38
CA HIS A 73 3.36 8.85 2.27
C HIS A 73 4.89 8.69 2.37
N SER A 74 5.61 9.08 1.32
CA SER A 74 7.07 9.22 1.33
C SER A 74 7.47 10.34 0.39
N ILE A 75 7.79 11.50 0.94
CA ILE A 75 8.18 12.68 0.16
C ILE A 75 9.48 12.41 -0.61
N GLU A 76 10.40 11.65 -0.03
CA GLU A 76 11.66 11.27 -0.65
C GLU A 76 11.43 10.40 -1.89
N ALA A 77 10.54 9.42 -1.81
CA ALA A 77 10.21 8.58 -2.97
C ALA A 77 9.48 9.38 -4.05
N GLU A 78 8.59 10.29 -3.68
CA GLU A 78 7.90 11.16 -4.63
C GLU A 78 8.87 12.08 -5.38
N LYS A 79 9.79 12.73 -4.66
CA LYS A 79 10.89 13.49 -5.26
C LYS A 79 11.74 12.60 -6.16
N GLY A 80 11.99 11.36 -5.74
CA GLY A 80 12.69 10.36 -6.53
C GLY A 80 12.02 10.06 -7.87
N VAL A 81 10.70 9.85 -7.87
CA VAL A 81 9.92 9.66 -9.10
C VAL A 81 10.02 10.89 -10.00
N LEU A 82 9.74 12.09 -9.47
CA LEU A 82 9.79 13.31 -10.28
C LEU A 82 11.19 13.60 -10.83
N GLY A 83 12.24 13.40 -10.04
CA GLY A 83 13.61 13.55 -10.47
C GLY A 83 13.97 12.58 -11.60
N CYS A 84 13.63 11.30 -11.46
CA CYS A 84 13.85 10.31 -12.51
C CYS A 84 13.06 10.63 -13.79
N VAL A 85 11.82 11.10 -13.66
CA VAL A 85 10.99 11.52 -14.79
C VAL A 85 11.61 12.75 -15.47
N LEU A 86 12.10 13.75 -14.73
CA LEU A 86 12.76 14.92 -15.33
C LEU A 86 14.07 14.55 -16.06
N LEU A 87 14.79 13.52 -15.60
CA LEU A 87 15.99 13.01 -16.29
C LEU A 87 15.67 12.22 -17.57
N SER A 88 14.50 11.57 -17.66
CA SER A 88 14.07 10.81 -18.83
C SER A 88 12.55 10.94 -19.02
N PRO A 89 12.07 12.07 -19.56
CA PRO A 89 10.66 12.44 -19.51
C PRO A 89 9.71 11.46 -20.18
N ARG A 90 10.00 11.00 -21.40
CA ARG A 90 9.09 10.14 -22.16
C ARG A 90 9.01 8.74 -21.55
N GLU A 91 10.17 8.13 -21.29
CA GLU A 91 10.28 6.82 -20.68
C GLU A 91 9.73 6.83 -19.25
N GLY A 92 10.06 7.88 -18.49
CA GLY A 92 9.62 8.05 -17.11
C GLY A 92 8.11 8.21 -16.98
N VAL A 93 7.50 9.05 -17.82
CA VAL A 93 6.03 9.19 -17.88
C VAL A 93 5.38 7.87 -18.31
N GLY A 94 5.94 7.16 -19.30
CA GLY A 94 5.46 5.84 -19.70
C GLY A 94 5.42 4.83 -18.54
N ALA A 95 6.52 4.72 -17.80
CA ALA A 95 6.59 3.85 -16.62
C ALA A 95 5.61 4.27 -15.50
N CYS A 96 5.42 5.59 -15.31
CA CYS A 96 4.40 6.09 -14.38
C CYS A 96 2.99 5.69 -14.84
N PHE A 97 2.69 5.72 -16.14
CA PHE A 97 1.37 5.35 -16.64
C PHE A 97 1.07 3.86 -16.44
N GLU A 98 2.07 3.00 -16.62
CA GLU A 98 1.94 1.57 -16.37
C GLU A 98 1.62 1.26 -14.89
N GLN A 99 2.21 2.01 -13.95
CA GLN A 99 2.08 1.75 -12.51
C GLN A 99 0.94 2.56 -11.85
N PHE A 100 0.71 3.79 -12.30
CA PHE A 100 -0.19 4.78 -11.69
C PHE A 100 -1.46 5.04 -12.50
N ALA A 101 -1.64 4.39 -13.66
CA ALA A 101 -2.81 4.61 -14.52
C ALA A 101 -3.05 6.10 -14.88
N ARG A 102 -1.96 6.86 -15.06
CA ARG A 102 -1.93 8.33 -15.27
C ARG A 102 -2.36 9.19 -14.08
N GLY A 103 -2.64 8.60 -12.92
CA GLY A 103 -3.15 9.32 -11.76
C GLY A 103 -2.08 10.14 -11.04
N GLU A 104 -2.24 11.47 -11.02
CA GLU A 104 -1.45 12.37 -10.18
C GLU A 104 -1.74 12.15 -8.68
N GLU A 105 -2.90 11.60 -8.32
CA GLU A 105 -3.30 11.31 -6.94
C GLU A 105 -2.40 10.28 -6.21
N PHE A 106 -1.53 9.59 -6.96
CA PHE A 106 -0.50 8.72 -6.40
C PHE A 106 0.50 9.48 -5.54
N PHE A 107 0.76 10.74 -5.88
CA PHE A 107 1.57 11.65 -5.05
C PHE A 107 0.73 12.17 -3.88
N TYR A 108 1.31 12.22 -2.69
CA TYR A 108 0.66 12.79 -1.52
C TYR A 108 0.80 14.32 -1.49
N ASP A 109 1.96 14.85 -1.88
CA ASP A 109 2.20 16.30 -1.87
C ASP A 109 1.50 16.97 -3.08
N PRO A 110 0.58 17.93 -2.87
CA PRO A 110 -0.11 18.64 -3.95
C PRO A 110 0.84 19.33 -4.93
N ARG A 111 2.03 19.74 -4.48
CA ARG A 111 3.05 20.33 -5.35
C ARG A 111 3.55 19.30 -6.36
N HIS A 112 3.77 18.06 -5.91
CA HIS A 112 4.20 16.96 -6.77
C HIS A 112 3.13 16.53 -7.75
N GLN A 113 1.86 16.53 -7.34
CA GLN A 113 0.72 16.31 -8.24
C GLN A 113 0.74 17.33 -9.38
N THR A 114 0.81 18.62 -9.03
CA THR A 114 0.83 19.73 -9.99
C THR A 114 2.02 19.66 -10.95
N ILE A 115 3.20 19.32 -10.43
CA ILE A 115 4.42 19.16 -11.23
C ILE A 115 4.27 17.99 -12.20
N PHE A 116 3.85 16.80 -11.73
CA PHE A 116 3.66 15.63 -12.57
C PHE A 116 2.62 15.87 -13.67
N ALA A 117 1.47 16.46 -13.32
CA ALA A 117 0.43 16.83 -14.27
C ALA A 117 0.97 17.74 -15.39
N THR A 118 1.80 18.72 -15.02
CA THR A 118 2.40 19.65 -15.99
C THR A 118 3.48 18.98 -16.85
N ILE A 119 4.26 18.06 -16.29
CA ILE A 119 5.18 17.21 -17.05
C ILE A 119 4.43 16.38 -18.10
N VAL A 120 3.32 15.75 -17.69
CA VAL A 120 2.48 14.96 -18.60
C VAL A 120 1.92 15.84 -19.73
N GLU A 121 1.43 17.03 -19.41
CA GLU A 121 0.93 17.99 -20.40
C GLU A 121 2.01 18.35 -21.44
N LEU A 122 3.23 18.65 -21.00
CA LEU A 122 4.33 18.98 -21.90
C LEU A 122 4.73 17.78 -22.77
N CYS A 123 4.75 16.57 -22.21
CA CYS A 123 4.97 15.33 -22.97
C CYS A 123 3.88 15.12 -24.04
N ASP A 124 2.61 15.34 -23.71
CA ASP A 124 1.47 15.21 -24.63
C ASP A 124 1.57 16.25 -25.76
N GLN A 125 2.08 17.45 -25.46
CA GLN A 125 2.38 18.51 -26.44
C GLN A 125 3.67 18.28 -27.24
N GLN A 126 4.39 17.18 -26.96
CA GLN A 126 5.72 16.89 -27.53
C GLN A 126 6.76 17.99 -27.29
N ALA A 127 6.57 18.80 -26.24
CA ALA A 127 7.49 19.86 -25.84
C ALA A 127 8.71 19.30 -25.09
N ALA A 128 9.75 20.12 -24.97
CA ALA A 128 10.87 19.81 -24.08
C ALA A 128 10.39 19.78 -22.63
N VAL A 129 10.89 18.81 -21.86
CA VAL A 129 10.62 18.71 -20.43
C VAL A 129 11.95 18.83 -19.70
N ASP A 130 12.21 20.04 -19.25
CA ASP A 130 13.38 20.44 -18.47
C ASP A 130 12.94 21.51 -17.44
N PRO A 131 13.74 21.83 -16.40
CA PRO A 131 13.34 22.77 -15.35
C PRO A 131 12.96 24.17 -15.86
N VAL A 132 13.54 24.63 -16.96
CA VAL A 132 13.23 25.95 -17.53
C VAL A 132 11.86 25.89 -18.19
N THR A 133 11.65 24.94 -19.10
CA THR A 133 10.37 24.80 -19.82
C THR A 133 9.21 24.49 -18.87
N LEU A 134 9.43 23.58 -17.91
CA LEU A 134 8.47 23.24 -16.88
C LEU A 134 8.14 24.46 -15.99
N GLY A 135 9.16 25.19 -15.55
CA GLY A 135 8.97 26.36 -14.70
C GLY A 135 8.21 27.48 -15.43
N THR A 136 8.51 27.73 -16.70
CA THR A 136 7.75 28.68 -17.53
C THR A 136 6.29 28.26 -17.63
N ARG A 137 6.01 26.98 -17.92
CA ARG A 137 4.63 26.49 -18.00
C ARG A 137 3.88 26.64 -16.68
N LEU A 138 4.54 26.40 -15.54
CA LEU A 138 3.98 26.60 -14.20
C LEU A 138 3.79 28.08 -13.87
N GLN A 139 4.66 28.96 -14.39
CA GLN A 139 4.55 30.41 -14.25
C GLN A 139 3.35 30.95 -15.03
N ASP A 140 3.15 30.49 -16.26
CA ASP A 140 1.99 30.85 -17.09
C ASP A 140 0.66 30.42 -16.43
N LYS A 141 0.69 29.34 -15.66
CA LYS A 141 -0.44 28.87 -14.84
C LYS A 141 -0.59 29.64 -13.51
N GLY A 142 0.36 30.49 -13.15
CA GLY A 142 0.36 31.25 -11.88
C GLY A 142 0.64 30.41 -10.63
N VAL A 143 1.22 29.20 -10.77
CA VAL A 143 1.43 28.25 -9.66
C VAL A 143 2.90 27.91 -9.38
N LEU A 144 3.84 28.51 -10.12
CA LEU A 144 5.28 28.27 -9.95
C LEU A 144 5.74 28.48 -8.50
N GLU A 145 5.36 29.59 -7.88
CA GLU A 145 5.75 29.89 -6.49
C GLU A 145 5.13 28.89 -5.51
N THR A 146 3.88 28.47 -5.73
CA THR A 146 3.17 27.48 -4.90
C THR A 146 3.87 26.12 -4.89
N VAL A 147 4.52 25.74 -6.00
CA VAL A 147 5.28 24.49 -6.07
C VAL A 147 6.73 24.62 -5.57
N GLY A 148 7.17 25.81 -5.16
CA GLY A 148 8.51 26.08 -4.61
C GLY A 148 9.49 26.72 -5.59
N GLY A 149 9.03 27.16 -6.76
CA GLY A 149 9.82 27.89 -7.74
C GLY A 149 10.86 27.04 -8.48
N TYR A 150 11.65 27.70 -9.33
CA TYR A 150 12.73 27.05 -10.09
C TYR A 150 13.76 26.34 -9.20
N ALA A 151 14.01 26.86 -8.00
CA ALA A 151 14.92 26.23 -7.05
C ALA A 151 14.45 24.82 -6.66
N TYR A 152 13.14 24.64 -6.44
CA TYR A 152 12.59 23.32 -6.13
C TYR A 152 12.66 22.37 -7.32
N LEU A 153 12.37 22.85 -8.54
CA LEU A 153 12.46 22.03 -9.76
C LEU A 153 13.89 21.51 -9.99
N ASN A 154 14.91 22.34 -9.76
CA ASN A 154 16.31 21.89 -9.83
C ASN A 154 16.64 20.90 -8.72
N ALA A 155 16.17 21.13 -7.49
CA ALA A 155 16.38 20.20 -6.38
C ALA A 155 15.77 18.81 -6.62
N LEU A 156 14.74 18.68 -7.47
CA LEU A 156 14.19 17.38 -7.87
C LEU A 156 15.16 16.59 -8.75
N LEU A 157 15.91 17.25 -9.64
CA LEU A 157 16.96 16.61 -10.42
C LEU A 157 18.09 16.09 -9.52
N ASP A 158 18.47 16.88 -8.53
CA ASP A 158 19.52 16.52 -7.57
C ASP A 158 19.10 15.43 -6.58
N ALA A 159 17.80 15.13 -6.47
CA ALA A 159 17.28 14.11 -5.56
C ALA A 159 17.63 12.68 -6.00
N VAL A 160 18.04 12.48 -7.26
CA VAL A 160 18.36 11.16 -7.81
C VAL A 160 19.67 11.16 -8.59
N PRO A 161 20.48 10.10 -8.47
CA PRO A 161 21.73 10.00 -9.24
C PRO A 161 21.51 9.58 -10.70
N SER A 162 20.36 8.95 -11.00
CA SER A 162 20.03 8.41 -12.33
C SER A 162 18.54 8.07 -12.44
N ALA A 163 18.01 8.09 -13.67
CA ALA A 163 16.68 7.60 -14.00
C ALA A 163 16.49 6.08 -13.79
N ALA A 164 17.58 5.30 -13.71
CA ALA A 164 17.52 3.85 -13.56
C ALA A 164 16.81 3.37 -12.28
N ASN A 165 16.73 4.23 -11.25
CA ASN A 165 16.10 3.91 -9.98
C ASN A 165 14.58 4.19 -9.96
N LEU A 166 13.99 4.60 -11.08
CA LEU A 166 12.58 4.99 -11.15
C LEU A 166 11.64 3.88 -10.63
N SER A 167 11.86 2.64 -11.03
CA SER A 167 11.01 1.50 -10.64
C SER A 167 10.95 1.29 -9.12
N TYR A 168 12.06 1.53 -8.42
CA TYR A 168 12.13 1.45 -6.96
C TYR A 168 11.27 2.52 -6.30
N TYR A 169 11.38 3.79 -6.75
CA TYR A 169 10.59 4.87 -6.19
C TYR A 169 9.09 4.73 -6.51
N LEU A 170 8.74 4.29 -7.72
CA LEU A 170 7.36 4.00 -8.12
C LEU A 170 6.72 2.96 -7.20
N ALA A 171 7.45 1.89 -6.85
CA ALA A 171 6.94 0.85 -5.96
C ALA A 171 6.56 1.42 -4.58
N ILE A 172 7.41 2.29 -4.01
CA ILE A 172 7.15 2.92 -2.71
C ILE A 172 5.93 3.84 -2.79
N VAL A 173 5.88 4.74 -3.78
CA VAL A 173 4.76 5.69 -3.93
C VAL A 173 3.44 4.96 -4.13
N ARG A 174 3.44 3.90 -4.95
CA ARG A 174 2.28 3.04 -5.17
C ARG A 174 1.81 2.36 -3.88
N GLU A 175 2.72 1.77 -3.11
CA GLU A 175 2.38 1.16 -1.83
C GLU A 175 1.71 2.17 -0.89
N LYS A 176 2.28 3.38 -0.76
CA LYS A 176 1.70 4.42 0.10
C LYS A 176 0.34 4.88 -0.40
N TYR A 177 0.16 5.08 -1.70
CA TYR A 177 -1.14 5.42 -2.28
C TYR A 177 -2.21 4.36 -1.97
N LEU A 178 -1.89 3.07 -2.15
CA LEU A 178 -2.82 1.98 -1.85
C LEU A 178 -3.23 1.96 -0.38
N LEU A 179 -2.28 2.18 0.54
CA LEU A 179 -2.59 2.31 1.96
C LEU A 179 -3.49 3.51 2.26
N ARG A 180 -3.24 4.69 1.66
CA ARG A 180 -4.13 5.86 1.80
C ARG A 180 -5.54 5.56 1.30
N ARG A 181 -5.65 4.91 0.14
CA ARG A 181 -6.94 4.57 -0.47
C ARG A 181 -7.71 3.55 0.38
N LEU A 182 -7.03 2.56 0.94
CA LEU A 182 -7.62 1.61 1.88
C LEU A 182 -8.17 2.31 3.12
N ILE A 183 -7.37 3.17 3.76
CA ILE A 183 -7.78 3.93 4.95
C ILE A 183 -9.02 4.79 4.64
N SER A 184 -9.00 5.53 3.53
CA SER A 184 -10.14 6.37 3.11
C SER A 184 -11.40 5.54 2.88
N THR A 185 -11.27 4.39 2.21
CA THR A 185 -12.41 3.48 1.95
C THR A 185 -12.98 2.92 3.25
N CYS A 186 -12.15 2.42 4.16
CA CYS A 186 -12.61 1.89 5.45
C CYS A 186 -13.25 2.98 6.32
N THR A 187 -12.68 4.19 6.32
CA THR A 187 -13.22 5.32 7.09
C THR A 187 -14.60 5.73 6.57
N ARG A 188 -14.76 5.81 5.24
CA ARG A 188 -16.04 6.09 4.61
C ARG A 188 -17.10 5.04 4.95
N LEU A 189 -16.77 3.74 4.78
CA LEU A 189 -17.68 2.64 5.09
C LEU A 189 -18.09 2.62 6.57
N ALA A 190 -17.16 2.93 7.48
CA ALA A 190 -17.48 3.04 8.90
C ALA A 190 -18.45 4.20 9.18
N GLY A 191 -18.25 5.35 8.52
CA GLY A 191 -19.15 6.49 8.61
C GLY A 191 -20.57 6.17 8.12
N GLU A 192 -20.68 5.58 6.92
CA GLU A 192 -21.95 5.17 6.31
C GLU A 192 -22.75 4.22 7.24
N ALA A 193 -22.07 3.27 7.90
CA ALA A 193 -22.71 2.33 8.83
C ALA A 193 -23.30 3.01 10.08
N TYR A 194 -22.70 4.10 10.57
CA TYR A 194 -23.26 4.85 11.71
C TYR A 194 -24.47 5.70 11.28
N GLU A 195 -24.44 6.30 10.09
CA GLU A 195 -25.54 7.13 9.57
C GLU A 195 -26.82 6.32 9.32
N GLU A 196 -26.70 5.11 8.77
CA GLU A 196 -27.85 4.23 8.54
C GLU A 196 -28.58 3.88 9.85
N THR A 197 -27.83 3.62 10.93
CA THR A 197 -28.45 3.34 12.25
C THR A 197 -29.17 4.54 12.87
N ALA A 198 -28.85 5.77 12.47
CA ALA A 198 -29.48 6.98 12.98
C ALA A 198 -30.82 7.31 12.30
N SER A 199 -31.04 6.83 11.07
CA SER A 199 -32.27 7.07 10.29
C SER A 199 -33.46 6.16 10.63
N VAL A 200 -33.28 5.16 11.50
CA VAL A 200 -34.30 4.14 11.85
C VAL A 200 -34.93 4.39 13.24
N GLY A 201 -34.78 5.60 13.80
CA GLY A 201 -35.42 6.03 15.05
C GLY A 201 -36.27 7.29 14.86
#